data_AF-A0A6V7KLZ5-F1
#
_entry.id   AF-A0A6V7KLZ5-F1
#
_cell.length_a   1.000
_cell.length_b   1.000
_cell.length_c   1.000
_cell.angle_alpha   90.00
_cell.angle_beta   90.00
_cell.angle_gamma   90.00
#
_symmetry.space_group_name_H-M   'P 1'
#
loop_
_entity.id
_entity.type
_entity.pdbx_description
1 polymer ?
#
loop_
_entity_poly.entity_id
_entity_poly.type
_entity_poly.pdbx_seq_one_letter_code
_entity_poly.pdbx_strand_id
1 'polypeptide(L)'
;MVRIQRKISDGLEVLQYFTTRDWVFHNTNLLNLWQKMSPKDKQLFNFDFLQIEDLEYMKRVILGARQYCMKEKLETLPRARLHQR
;
A
#
# COMPACT_ATOMS: atom_id res chain seq x y z
N MET A 1 -16.03 -10.91 -24.93
CA MET A 1 -15.89 -11.17 -23.48
C MET A 1 -14.82 -12.21 -23.14
N VAL A 2 -14.81 -13.40 -23.75
CA VAL A 2 -13.88 -14.52 -23.39
C VAL A 2 -12.39 -14.11 -23.31
N ARG A 3 -11.91 -13.29 -24.25
CA ARG A 3 -10.51 -12.80 -24.24
C ARG A 3 -10.14 -11.94 -23.02
N ILE A 4 -11.04 -11.08 -22.56
CA ILE A 4 -10.79 -10.21 -21.40
C ILE A 4 -10.81 -11.05 -20.12
N GLN A 5 -11.79 -11.95 -19.98
CA GLN A 5 -11.89 -12.86 -18.86
C GLN A 5 -10.64 -13.75 -18.72
N ARG A 6 -10.09 -14.24 -19.83
CA ARG A 6 -8.82 -14.99 -19.82
C ARG A 6 -7.67 -14.18 -19.24
N LYS A 7 -7.46 -12.94 -19.71
CA LYS A 7 -6.40 -12.06 -19.18
C LYS A 7 -6.55 -11.76 -17.69
N ILE A 8 -7.79 -11.58 -17.22
CA ILE A 8 -8.06 -11.37 -15.79
C ILE A 8 -7.71 -12.64 -15.01
N SER A 9 -8.14 -13.81 -15.48
CA SER A 9 -7.84 -15.10 -14.86
C SER A 9 -6.34 -15.35 -14.75
N ASP A 10 -5.60 -15.16 -15.85
CA ASP A 10 -4.15 -15.36 -15.89
C ASP A 10 -3.43 -14.44 -14.88
N GLY A 11 -3.87 -13.17 -14.77
CA GLY A 11 -3.33 -12.23 -13.80
C GLY A 11 -3.64 -12.61 -12.34
N LEU A 12 -4.85 -13.09 -12.07
CA LEU A 12 -5.24 -13.54 -10.74
C LEU A 12 -4.46 -14.77 -10.31
N GLU A 13 -4.19 -15.71 -11.22
CA GLU A 13 -3.38 -16.89 -10.95
C GLU A 13 -1.96 -16.52 -10.51
N VAL A 14 -1.33 -15.56 -11.20
CA VAL A 14 0.00 -15.06 -10.85
C VAL A 14 0.00 -14.36 -9.48
N LEU A 15 -1.03 -13.56 -9.20
CA LEU A 15 -1.11 -12.76 -7.96
C LEU A 15 -1.51 -13.59 -6.74
N GLN A 16 -2.25 -14.69 -6.93
CA GLN A 16 -2.85 -15.49 -5.87
C GLN A 16 -1.84 -15.83 -4.77
N TYR A 17 -0.64 -16.27 -5.14
CA TYR A 17 0.41 -16.63 -4.19
C TYR A 17 0.74 -15.47 -3.23
N PHE A 18 0.79 -14.25 -3.75
CA PHE A 18 1.21 -13.07 -3.00
C PHE A 18 0.08 -12.43 -2.18
N THR A 19 -1.16 -12.52 -2.66
CA THR A 19 -2.29 -11.77 -2.08
C THR A 19 -3.19 -12.59 -1.17
N THR A 20 -3.10 -13.93 -1.19
CA THR A 20 -4.05 -14.81 -0.45
C THR A 20 -3.42 -15.60 0.68
N ARG A 21 -2.10 -15.46 0.88
CA ARG A 21 -1.36 -16.19 1.91
C ARG A 21 -0.97 -15.25 3.03
N ASP A 22 -0.93 -15.78 4.25
CA ASP A 22 -0.38 -15.06 5.38
C ASP A 22 1.14 -14.95 5.24
N TRP A 23 1.63 -13.72 5.40
CA TRP A 23 3.05 -13.42 5.38
C TRP A 23 3.53 -13.20 6.81
N VAL A 24 4.29 -14.17 7.32
CA VAL A 24 4.92 -14.09 8.64
C VAL A 24 6.35 -13.58 8.49
N PHE A 25 6.56 -12.32 8.87
CA PHE A 25 7.89 -11.69 8.86
C PHE A 25 8.49 -11.70 10.27
N HIS A 26 9.62 -12.40 10.43
CA HIS A 26 10.36 -12.41 11.69
C HIS A 26 11.29 -11.19 11.73
N ASN A 27 10.99 -10.21 12.59
CA ASN A 27 11.68 -8.92 12.65
C ASN A 27 12.36 -8.66 14.01
N THR A 28 12.61 -9.69 14.82
CA THR A 28 13.18 -9.57 16.17
C THR A 28 14.43 -8.71 16.23
N ASN A 29 15.37 -8.88 15.30
CA ASN A 29 16.62 -8.11 15.28
C ASN A 29 16.38 -6.62 14.96
N LEU A 30 15.40 -6.30 14.12
CA LEU A 30 15.02 -4.93 13.80
C LEU A 30 14.45 -4.23 15.04
N LEU A 31 13.56 -4.91 15.77
CA LEU A 31 12.98 -4.38 17.00
C LEU A 31 14.04 -4.19 18.10
N ASN A 32 14.96 -5.14 18.24
CA ASN A 32 16.08 -5.04 19.18
C ASN A 32 17.01 -3.87 18.83
N LEU A 33 17.28 -3.65 17.55
CA LEU A 33 18.07 -2.51 17.09
C LEU A 33 17.37 -1.21 17.46
N TRP A 34 16.07 -1.09 17.16
CA TRP A 34 15.28 0.09 17.50
C TRP A 34 15.35 0.41 19.00
N GLN A 35 15.19 -0.60 19.86
CA GLN A 35 15.26 -0.38 21.32
C GLN A 35 16.61 0.16 21.79
N LYS A 36 17.71 -0.22 21.13
CA LYS A 36 19.08 0.22 21.47
C LYS A 36 19.47 1.57 20.86
N MET A 37 18.72 2.09 19.90
CA MET A 37 19.03 3.36 19.25
C MET A 37 18.84 4.56 20.20
N SER A 38 19.73 5.54 20.07
CA SER A 38 19.57 6.82 20.76
C SER A 38 18.32 7.56 20.26
N PRO A 39 17.73 8.47 21.05
CA PRO A 39 16.61 9.29 20.59
C PRO A 39 16.92 10.06 19.30
N LYS A 40 18.18 10.52 19.14
CA LYS A 40 18.64 11.21 17.93
C LYS A 40 18.63 10.29 16.71
N ASP A 41 19.13 9.06 16.85
CA ASP A 41 19.15 8.10 15.74
C ASP A 41 17.76 7.63 15.36
N LYS A 42 16.86 7.44 16.34
CA LYS A 42 15.45 7.14 16.08
C LYS A 42 14.76 8.23 15.27
N GLN A 43 15.08 9.49 15.54
CA GLN A 43 14.54 10.61 14.78
C GLN A 43 15.10 10.66 13.36
N LEU A 44 16.42 10.44 13.20
CA LEU A 44 17.09 10.52 11.91
C LEU A 44 16.74 9.33 11.00
N PHE A 45 16.55 8.15 11.59
CA PHE A 45 16.27 6.89 10.89
C PHE A 45 14.96 6.27 11.40
N ASN A 46 13.88 7.04 11.37
CA ASN A 46 12.59 6.58 11.87
C ASN A 46 12.00 5.47 10.97
N PHE A 47 11.76 4.30 11.56
CA PHE A 47 11.01 3.20 10.94
C PHE A 47 9.92 2.66 11.89
N ASP A 48 9.46 3.49 12.82
CA ASP A 48 8.31 3.17 13.68
C ASP A 48 7.01 3.32 12.89
N PHE A 49 6.61 2.23 12.24
CA PHE A 49 5.39 2.17 11.44
C PHE A 49 4.12 2.31 12.27
N LEU A 50 4.18 2.12 13.60
CA LEU A 50 3.01 2.26 14.48
C LEU A 50 2.57 3.71 14.67
N GLN A 51 3.43 4.67 14.33
CA GLN A 51 3.10 6.10 14.40
C GLN A 51 2.37 6.60 13.15
N ILE A 52 2.23 5.76 12.12
CA ILE A 52 1.55 6.12 10.88
C ILE A 52 0.04 6.04 11.12
N GLU A 53 -0.69 7.08 10.72
CA GLU A 53 -2.16 7.02 10.66
C GLU A 53 -2.55 6.26 9.39
N ASP A 54 -3.01 5.02 9.57
CA ASP A 54 -3.23 4.06 8.48
C ASP A 54 -4.19 4.60 7.40
N LEU A 55 -5.27 5.29 7.79
CA LEU A 55 -6.28 5.75 6.83
C LEU A 55 -5.75 6.89 5.95
N GLU A 56 -5.09 7.87 6.53
CA GLU A 56 -4.48 8.98 5.81
C GLU A 56 -3.30 8.51 4.97
N TYR A 57 -2.51 7.55 5.46
CA TYR A 57 -1.46 6.90 4.64
C TYR A 57 -2.08 6.23 3.41
N MET A 58 -3.08 5.36 3.60
CA MET A 58 -3.74 4.66 2.50
C MET A 58 -4.41 5.62 1.53
N LYS A 59 -5.02 6.69 2.03
CA LYS A 59 -5.60 7.75 1.19
C LYS A 59 -4.54 8.41 0.32
N ARG A 60 -3.37 8.75 0.86
CA ARG A 60 -2.26 9.30 0.07
C ARG A 60 -1.76 8.32 -0.98
N VAL A 61 -1.62 7.04 -0.63
CA VAL A 61 -1.25 5.98 -1.57
C VAL A 61 -2.24 5.89 -2.74
N ILE A 62 -3.54 5.85 -2.44
CA ILE A 62 -4.60 5.76 -3.47
C ILE A 62 -4.61 7.00 -4.37
N LEU A 63 -4.47 8.21 -3.80
CA LEU A 63 -4.40 9.44 -4.59
C LEU A 63 -3.14 9.49 -5.47
N GLY A 64 -2.00 9.01 -4.95
CA GLY A 64 -0.77 8.86 -5.70
C GLY A 64 -0.91 7.87 -6.86
N ALA A 65 -1.48 6.69 -6.62
CA ALA A 65 -1.73 5.70 -7.66
C ALA A 65 -2.64 6.27 -8.78
N ARG A 66 -3.70 6.99 -8.40
CA ARG A 66 -4.58 7.69 -9.35
C ARG A 66 -3.79 8.64 -10.25
N GLN A 67 -2.97 9.51 -9.67
CA GLN A 67 -2.26 10.54 -10.41
C GLN A 67 -1.10 9.98 -11.24
N TYR A 68 -0.32 9.05 -10.68
CA TYR A 68 0.95 8.63 -11.26
C TYR A 68 0.87 7.30 -12.02
N CYS A 69 0.08 6.33 -11.55
CA CYS A 69 -0.09 5.05 -12.24
C CYS A 69 -1.19 5.14 -13.30
N MET A 70 -2.36 5.66 -12.91
CA MET A 70 -3.53 5.74 -13.79
C MET A 70 -3.55 7.00 -14.67
N LYS A 71 -2.68 7.98 -14.38
CA LYS A 71 -2.61 9.27 -15.08
C LYS A 71 -3.92 10.07 -15.04
N GLU A 72 -4.72 9.88 -13.99
CA GLU A 72 -5.97 10.59 -13.77
C GLU A 72 -5.77 11.81 -12.87
N LYS A 73 -6.26 12.97 -13.30
CA LYS A 73 -6.12 14.20 -12.50
C LYS A 73 -7.06 14.20 -11.28
N LEU A 74 -6.63 14.80 -10.18
CA LEU A 74 -7.39 14.80 -8.92
C LEU A 74 -8.72 15.56 -9.02
N GLU A 75 -8.83 16.55 -9.91
CA GLU A 75 -10.05 17.36 -10.11
C GLU A 75 -11.22 16.53 -10.66
N THR A 76 -10.94 15.33 -11.19
CA THR A 76 -11.97 14.40 -11.67
C THR A 76 -12.59 13.54 -10.54
N LEU A 77 -12.04 13.60 -9.32
CA LEU A 77 -12.54 12.85 -8.17
C LEU A 77 -14.02 13.11 -7.85
N PRO A 78 -14.54 14.36 -7.85
CA PRO A 78 -15.96 14.61 -7.59
C PRO A 78 -16.86 13.86 -8.57
N ARG A 79 -16.47 13.80 -9.85
CA ARG A 79 -17.20 13.05 -10.88
C ARG A 79 -17.15 11.54 -10.63
N ALA A 80 -15.98 11.00 -10.29
CA ALA A 80 -15.82 9.57 -10.00
C ALA A 80 -16.69 9.12 -8.81
N ARG A 81 -16.83 9.98 -7.78
CA ARG A 81 -17.63 9.71 -6.59
C ARG A 81 -19.14 9.69 -6.83
N LEU A 82 -19.64 10.20 -7.95
CA LEU A 82 -21.05 10.10 -8.32
C LEU A 82 -21.52 8.65 -8.45
N HIS A 83 -20.62 7.76 -8.87
CA HIS A 83 -20.88 6.33 -9.08
C HIS A 83 -20.59 5.47 -7.85
N GLN A 84 -20.22 6.07 -6.71
CA GLN A 84 -19.93 5.38 -5.45
C GLN A 84 -21.14 5.27 -4.50
N ARG A 85 -22.34 5.65 -4.97
CA ARG A 85 -23.59 5.51 -4.21
C ARG A 85 -24.17 4.10 -4.33
#